data_AF-A0A5D0NPM1-F1
#
_entry.id   AF-A0A5D0NPM1-F1
#
_cell.length_a   1.000
_cell.length_b   1.000
_cell.length_c   1.000
_cell.angle_alpha   90.00
_cell.angle_beta   90.00
_cell.angle_gamma   90.00
#
_symmetry.space_group_name_H-M   'P 1'
#
loop_
_entity.id
_entity.type
_entity.pdbx_description
1 polymer ?
#
loop_
_entity_poly.entity_id
_entity_poly.type
_entity_poly.pdbx_seq_one_letter_code
_entity_poly.pdbx_strand_id
1 'polypeptide(L)'
;MITSYRPQQAPPKWEQIAGHVRMLVAASADRSPYRVERLLTATTRLAVWCHRSGLPDDPEVWLRHETIDAFVLTGCTDLAPSSAQTYRSWLRHMRATLAWLKRGEQAPPPMKAPKTVSPPYSPAQLGPLRGWAERLPGQARGDAPALMALAFGCGLTSGEVAAVRTGHLRRLDCARSWPASLAQTG
;
A
#
# COMPACT_ATOMS: atom_id res chain seq x y z
N MET A 1 2.57 15.59 -10.74
CA MET A 1 1.89 16.89 -10.86
C MET A 1 0.56 16.81 -10.14
N ILE A 2 0.42 17.51 -9.00
CA ILE A 2 -0.84 17.54 -8.22
C ILE A 2 -1.87 18.45 -8.88
N THR A 3 -1.41 19.52 -9.55
CA THR A 3 -2.23 20.56 -10.17
C THR A 3 -3.03 20.08 -11.39
N SER A 4 -2.57 19.05 -12.10
CA SER A 4 -3.25 18.49 -13.28
C SER A 4 -4.09 17.24 -13.00
N TYR A 5 -4.16 16.79 -11.74
CA TYR A 5 -4.90 15.56 -11.42
C TYR A 5 -6.39 15.71 -11.74
N ARG A 6 -6.93 14.75 -12.48
CA ARG A 6 -8.36 14.58 -12.75
C ARG A 6 -8.71 13.10 -12.56
N PRO A 7 -9.71 12.75 -11.73
CA PRO A 7 -10.14 11.37 -11.57
C PRO A 7 -10.76 10.84 -12.87
N GLN A 8 -10.66 9.53 -13.07
CA GLN A 8 -11.21 8.86 -14.26
C GLN A 8 -12.75 8.98 -14.33
N GLN A 9 -13.40 9.06 -13.18
CA GLN A 9 -14.84 9.34 -13.06
C GLN A 9 -15.03 10.70 -12.38
N ALA A 10 -14.79 11.78 -13.15
CA ALA A 10 -14.98 13.13 -12.65
C ALA A 10 -16.48 13.43 -12.51
N PRO A 11 -16.96 13.83 -11.32
CA PRO A 11 -18.34 14.26 -11.17
C PRO A 11 -18.60 15.55 -11.98
N PRO A 12 -19.87 15.86 -12.31
CA PRO A 12 -20.24 17.08 -13.04
C PRO A 12 -19.73 18.38 -12.40
N LYS A 13 -19.55 18.40 -11.08
CA LYS A 13 -19.04 19.54 -10.30
C LYS A 13 -17.57 19.38 -9.87
N TRP A 14 -16.79 18.55 -10.57
CA TRP A 14 -15.37 18.30 -10.24
C TRP A 14 -14.58 19.58 -10.04
N GLU A 15 -14.74 20.58 -10.91
CA GLU A 15 -13.98 21.83 -10.82
C GLU A 15 -14.20 22.59 -9.50
N GLN A 16 -15.37 22.46 -8.86
CA GLN A 16 -15.67 23.10 -7.58
C GLN A 16 -14.93 22.43 -6.40
N ILE A 17 -14.79 21.11 -6.45
CA ILE A 17 -14.14 20.32 -5.39
C ILE A 17 -12.64 20.09 -5.65
N ALA A 18 -12.19 20.18 -6.90
CA ALA A 18 -10.82 19.87 -7.31
C ALA A 18 -9.78 20.75 -6.62
N GLY A 19 -10.07 22.05 -6.48
CA GLY A 19 -9.19 22.99 -5.79
C GLY A 19 -8.93 22.58 -4.35
N HIS A 20 -10.00 22.25 -3.63
CA HIS A 20 -9.95 21.79 -2.24
C HIS A 20 -9.18 20.48 -2.08
N VAL A 21 -9.45 19.50 -2.95
CA VAL A 21 -8.75 18.20 -2.94
C VAL A 21 -7.25 18.38 -3.18
N ARG A 22 -6.87 19.15 -4.21
CA ARG A 22 -5.47 19.40 -4.56
C ARG A 22 -4.74 20.13 -3.44
N MET A 23 -5.38 21.13 -2.83
CA MET A 23 -4.84 21.87 -1.70
C MET A 23 -4.59 20.96 -0.49
N LEU A 24 -5.58 20.14 -0.11
CA LEU A 24 -5.47 19.18 1.00
C LEU A 24 -4.31 18.21 0.82
N VAL A 25 -4.18 17.65 -0.39
CA VAL A 25 -3.10 16.71 -0.68
C VAL A 25 -1.76 17.41 -0.74
N ALA A 26 -1.66 18.59 -1.38
CA ALA A 26 -0.42 19.35 -1.42
C ALA A 26 0.09 19.71 -0.01
N ALA A 27 -0.81 20.13 0.89
CA ALA A 27 -0.47 20.47 2.27
C ALA A 27 -0.04 19.26 3.13
N SER A 28 -0.41 18.03 2.74
CA SER A 28 -0.09 16.82 3.50
C SER A 28 0.95 15.91 2.85
N ALA A 29 1.25 16.10 1.55
CA ALA A 29 2.09 15.21 0.75
C ALA A 29 3.50 15.05 1.32
N ASP A 30 4.18 16.14 1.64
CA ASP A 30 5.59 16.12 2.07
C ASP A 30 5.82 15.38 3.40
N ARG A 31 4.78 15.26 4.22
CA ARG A 31 4.83 14.64 5.55
C ARG A 31 4.15 13.28 5.60
N SER A 32 3.55 12.87 4.49
CA SER A 32 2.85 11.60 4.39
C SER A 32 3.80 10.52 3.87
N PRO A 33 3.86 9.34 4.51
CA PRO A 33 4.59 8.19 3.97
C PRO A 33 3.88 7.58 2.75
N TYR A 34 2.69 8.08 2.39
CA TYR A 34 1.88 7.54 1.31
C TYR A 34 2.10 8.30 0.00
N ARG A 35 2.11 7.53 -1.10
CA ARG A 35 2.18 8.08 -2.45
C ARG A 35 1.08 9.11 -2.71
N VAL A 36 1.46 10.24 -3.31
CA VAL A 36 0.57 11.37 -3.63
C VAL A 36 -0.65 10.93 -4.44
N GLU A 37 -0.50 10.02 -5.39
CA GLU A 37 -1.59 9.54 -6.24
C GLU A 37 -2.65 8.78 -5.44
N ARG A 38 -2.22 8.05 -4.41
CA ARG A 38 -3.11 7.33 -3.49
C ARG A 38 -3.89 8.29 -2.61
N LEU A 39 -3.23 9.35 -2.11
CA LEU A 39 -3.89 10.41 -1.34
C LEU A 39 -4.90 11.16 -2.20
N LEU A 40 -4.55 11.53 -3.43
CA LEU A 40 -5.48 12.16 -4.38
C LEU A 40 -6.72 11.30 -4.62
N THR A 41 -6.52 10.00 -4.82
CA THR A 41 -7.63 9.07 -5.08
C THR A 41 -8.57 8.96 -3.89
N ALA A 42 -8.03 8.73 -2.68
CA ALA A 42 -8.84 8.61 -1.47
C ALA A 42 -9.57 9.92 -1.13
N THR A 43 -8.87 11.06 -1.22
CA THR A 43 -9.44 12.39 -0.93
C THR A 43 -10.51 12.77 -1.94
N THR A 44 -10.30 12.47 -3.23
CA THR A 44 -11.31 12.69 -4.27
C THR A 44 -12.57 11.90 -3.98
N ARG A 45 -12.46 10.60 -3.68
CA ARG A 45 -13.64 9.78 -3.38
C ARG A 45 -14.41 10.29 -2.17
N LEU A 46 -13.69 10.72 -1.13
CA LEU A 46 -14.32 11.35 0.04
C LEU A 46 -15.08 12.62 -0.36
N ALA A 47 -14.45 13.55 -1.06
CA ALA A 47 -15.08 14.81 -1.48
C ALA A 47 -16.33 14.56 -2.36
N VAL A 48 -16.23 13.63 -3.32
CA VAL A 48 -17.36 13.25 -4.18
C VAL A 48 -18.49 12.62 -3.38
N TRP A 49 -18.17 11.79 -2.39
CA TRP A 49 -19.17 11.21 -1.51
C TRP A 49 -19.84 12.30 -0.64
N CYS A 50 -19.07 13.18 0.01
CA CYS A 50 -19.60 14.28 0.80
C CYS A 50 -20.57 15.16 -0.01
N HIS A 51 -20.17 15.52 -1.23
CA HIS A 51 -21.00 16.30 -2.14
C HIS A 51 -22.32 15.60 -2.48
N ARG A 52 -22.27 14.30 -2.81
CA ARG A 52 -23.49 13.51 -3.11
C ARG A 52 -24.38 13.32 -1.89
N SER A 53 -23.79 13.28 -0.70
CA SER A 53 -24.50 13.20 0.58
C SER A 53 -25.07 14.54 1.04
N GLY A 54 -24.87 15.62 0.28
CA GLY A 54 -25.36 16.96 0.62
C GLY A 54 -24.56 17.67 1.72
N LEU A 55 -23.37 17.18 2.06
CA LEU A 55 -22.47 17.85 2.98
C LEU A 55 -21.83 19.08 2.31
N PRO A 56 -21.48 20.12 3.07
CA PRO A 56 -20.75 21.27 2.56
C PRO A 56 -19.45 20.86 1.83
N ASP A 57 -19.12 21.57 0.76
CA ASP A 57 -17.85 21.41 0.03
C ASP A 57 -16.68 22.05 0.79
N ASP A 58 -16.52 21.67 2.06
CA ASP A 58 -15.54 22.21 3.01
C ASP A 58 -14.57 21.10 3.48
N PRO A 59 -13.25 21.25 3.21
CA PRO A 59 -12.20 20.38 3.74
C PRO A 59 -12.28 20.04 5.23
N GLU A 60 -12.69 20.99 6.07
CA GLU A 60 -12.80 20.77 7.52
C GLU A 60 -13.96 19.85 7.88
N VAL A 61 -15.06 19.91 7.12
CA VAL A 61 -16.20 19.00 7.27
C VAL A 61 -15.84 17.62 6.75
N TRP A 62 -15.15 17.53 5.62
CA TRP A 62 -14.74 16.25 5.02
C TRP A 62 -13.84 15.43 5.96
N LEU A 63 -12.90 16.09 6.63
CA LEU A 63 -11.87 15.44 7.46
C LEU A 63 -12.29 15.17 8.91
N ARG A 64 -13.56 15.39 9.28
CA ARG A 64 -14.08 15.01 10.61
C ARG A 64 -14.07 13.50 10.79
N HIS A 65 -13.99 13.04 12.04
CA HIS A 65 -13.89 11.59 12.31
C HIS A 65 -15.19 10.91 11.87
N GLU A 66 -16.31 11.53 12.23
CA GLU A 66 -17.66 11.10 11.88
C GLU A 66 -17.84 11.02 10.35
N THR A 67 -17.39 12.04 9.61
CA THR A 67 -17.47 12.08 8.14
C THR A 67 -16.64 10.98 7.49
N ILE A 68 -15.39 10.80 7.92
CA ILE A 68 -14.50 9.75 7.40
C ILE A 68 -15.10 8.37 7.70
N ASP A 69 -15.63 8.16 8.90
CA ASP A 69 -16.19 6.87 9.30
C ASP A 69 -17.49 6.57 8.52
N ALA A 70 -18.35 7.56 8.32
CA ALA A 70 -19.55 7.45 7.48
C ALA A 70 -19.19 7.17 6.01
N PHE A 71 -18.16 7.81 5.47
CA PHE A 71 -17.64 7.53 4.12
C PHE A 71 -17.14 6.09 3.98
N VAL A 72 -16.43 5.57 4.97
CA VAL A 72 -15.94 4.18 4.93
C VAL A 72 -17.09 3.19 4.97
N LEU A 73 -18.14 3.47 5.76
CA LEU A 73 -19.31 2.60 5.89
C LEU A 73 -20.25 2.64 4.69
N THR A 74 -20.44 3.82 4.07
CA THR A 74 -21.51 4.03 3.07
C THR A 74 -21.00 4.47 1.70
N GLY A 75 -19.80 5.04 1.62
CA GLY A 75 -19.20 5.56 0.40
C GLY A 75 -18.17 4.64 -0.26
N CYS A 76 -17.78 3.56 0.41
CA CYS A 76 -16.81 2.56 -0.07
C CYS A 76 -17.45 1.18 -0.32
N THR A 77 -18.74 1.12 -0.65
CA THR A 77 -19.49 -0.13 -0.82
C THR A 77 -19.01 -0.98 -2.01
N ASP A 78 -18.32 -0.37 -2.96
CA ASP A 78 -17.68 -1.00 -4.11
C ASP A 78 -16.24 -1.50 -3.82
N LEU A 79 -15.73 -1.29 -2.61
CA LEU A 79 -14.38 -1.66 -2.21
C LEU A 79 -14.35 -2.86 -1.27
N ALA A 80 -13.29 -3.66 -1.37
CA ALA A 80 -12.99 -4.66 -0.35
C ALA A 80 -12.81 -4.00 1.03
N PRO A 81 -13.22 -4.66 2.14
CA PRO A 81 -13.12 -4.10 3.48
C PRO A 81 -11.71 -3.63 3.86
N SER A 82 -10.68 -4.35 3.43
CA SER A 82 -9.27 -3.99 3.64
C SER A 82 -8.87 -2.69 2.91
N SER A 83 -9.39 -2.47 1.71
CA SER A 83 -9.18 -1.24 0.93
C SER A 83 -9.89 -0.05 1.57
N ALA A 84 -11.12 -0.23 2.03
CA ALA A 84 -11.88 0.81 2.72
C ALA A 84 -11.19 1.22 4.04
N GLN A 85 -10.69 0.24 4.81
CA GLN A 85 -9.91 0.51 6.02
C GLN A 85 -8.57 1.21 5.71
N THR A 86 -7.94 0.87 4.60
CA THR A 86 -6.71 1.55 4.14
C THR A 86 -6.98 3.03 3.84
N TYR A 87 -8.08 3.34 3.15
CA TYR A 87 -8.50 4.72 2.90
C TYR A 87 -8.78 5.47 4.21
N ARG A 88 -9.46 4.83 5.17
CA ARG A 88 -9.69 5.39 6.52
C ARG A 88 -8.38 5.79 7.18
N SER A 89 -7.38 4.91 7.17
CA SER A 89 -6.06 5.18 7.75
C SER A 89 -5.35 6.35 7.07
N TRP A 90 -5.40 6.43 5.73
CA TRP A 90 -4.78 7.54 5.00
C TRP A 90 -5.45 8.88 5.28
N LEU A 91 -6.79 8.93 5.28
CA LEU A 91 -7.56 10.14 5.53
C LEU A 91 -7.39 10.64 6.97
N ARG A 92 -7.36 9.73 7.96
CA ARG A 92 -7.07 10.07 9.36
C ARG A 92 -5.66 10.60 9.56
N HIS A 93 -4.69 10.00 8.88
CA HIS A 93 -3.31 10.50 8.91
C HIS A 93 -3.23 11.90 8.30
N MET A 94 -3.85 12.13 7.13
CA MET A 94 -3.90 13.45 6.50
C MET A 94 -4.51 14.51 7.41
N ARG A 95 -5.63 14.20 8.07
CA ARG A 95 -6.22 15.08 9.09
C ARG A 95 -5.25 15.38 10.23
N ALA A 96 -4.59 14.36 10.79
CA ALA A 96 -3.63 14.54 11.88
C ALA A 96 -2.46 15.45 11.45
N THR A 97 -1.94 15.26 10.24
CA THR A 97 -0.89 16.12 9.65
C THR A 97 -1.35 17.57 9.49
N LEU A 98 -2.58 17.80 9.03
CA LEU A 98 -3.12 19.15 8.87
C LEU A 98 -3.45 19.82 10.21
N ALA A 99 -3.93 19.05 11.19
CA ALA A 99 -4.11 19.53 12.55
C ALA A 99 -2.76 19.93 13.18
N TRP A 100 -1.71 19.13 12.98
CA TRP A 100 -0.34 19.45 13.39
C TRP A 100 0.15 20.76 12.75
N LEU A 101 -0.06 20.95 11.45
CA LEU A 101 0.30 22.19 10.75
C LEU A 101 -0.41 23.42 11.31
N LYS A 102 -1.70 23.29 11.68
CA LYS A 102 -2.49 24.41 12.20
C LYS A 102 -2.20 24.76 13.66
N ARG A 103 -1.89 23.77 14.51
CA ARG A 103 -1.79 23.96 15.98
C ARG A 103 -0.39 23.75 16.56
N GLY A 104 0.57 23.25 15.79
CA GLY A 104 1.91 22.92 16.29
C GLY A 104 1.98 21.74 17.27
N GLU A 105 0.86 21.04 17.48
CA GLU A 105 0.75 19.91 18.41
C GLU A 105 1.27 18.62 17.80
N GLN A 106 2.21 17.93 18.48
CA GLN A 106 2.73 16.62 18.06
C GLN A 106 1.59 15.64 17.70
N ALA A 107 1.63 15.12 16.47
CA ALA A 107 0.73 14.04 16.08
C ALA A 107 1.01 12.82 16.98
N PRO A 108 -0.02 12.17 17.56
CA PRO A 108 0.17 10.96 18.33
C PRO A 108 0.94 9.94 17.48
N PRO A 109 1.97 9.27 18.03
CA PRO A 109 2.71 8.27 17.29
C PRO A 109 1.71 7.20 16.80
N PRO A 110 1.77 6.80 15.52
CA PRO A 110 0.82 5.84 14.99
C PRO A 110 0.97 4.52 15.75
N MET A 111 -0.10 4.08 16.41
CA MET A 111 -0.19 2.73 16.95
C MET A 111 -0.12 1.75 15.78
N LYS A 112 1.06 1.14 15.59
CA LYS A 112 1.22 0.05 14.63
C LYS A 112 0.52 -1.17 15.23
N ALA A 113 -0.59 -1.59 14.62
CA ALA A 113 -1.12 -2.91 14.88
C ALA A 113 0.00 -3.94 14.59
N PRO A 114 0.16 -4.99 15.42
CA PRO A 114 1.10 -6.06 15.11
C PRO A 114 0.80 -6.59 13.72
N LYS A 115 1.79 -6.56 12.83
CA LYS A 115 1.65 -7.22 11.53
C LYS A 115 1.62 -8.71 11.81
N THR A 116 0.45 -9.34 11.64
CA THR A 116 0.38 -10.80 11.56
C THR A 116 1.16 -11.21 10.33
N VAL A 117 2.36 -11.74 10.53
CA VAL A 117 3.18 -12.29 9.45
C VAL A 117 2.56 -13.65 9.10
N SER A 118 2.18 -13.83 7.84
CA SER A 118 1.73 -15.14 7.37
C SER A 118 2.88 -16.15 7.54
N PRO A 119 2.60 -17.37 8.04
CA PRO A 119 3.63 -18.39 8.15
C PRO A 119 4.20 -18.73 6.76
N PRO A 120 5.47 -19.17 6.67
CA PRO A 120 6.04 -19.65 5.43
C PRO A 120 5.19 -20.78 4.82
N TYR A 121 5.13 -20.85 3.49
CA TYR A 121 4.42 -21.92 2.79
C TYR A 121 4.99 -23.28 3.19
N SER A 122 4.11 -24.23 3.49
CA SER A 122 4.52 -25.61 3.75
C SER A 122 4.97 -26.31 2.47
N PRO A 123 5.77 -27.39 2.56
CA PRO A 123 6.15 -28.19 1.39
C PRO A 123 4.94 -28.67 0.57
N ALA A 124 3.84 -29.01 1.26
CA ALA A 124 2.59 -29.42 0.62
C ALA A 124 1.93 -28.29 -0.19
N GLN A 125 2.11 -27.02 0.21
CA GLN A 125 1.63 -25.87 -0.54
C GLN A 125 2.55 -25.49 -1.71
N LEU A 126 3.86 -25.77 -1.60
CA LEU A 126 4.84 -25.51 -2.67
C LEU A 126 4.71 -26.48 -3.85
N GLY A 127 4.28 -27.72 -3.61
CA GLY A 127 4.09 -28.73 -4.65
C GLY A 127 3.15 -28.29 -5.80
N PRO A 128 1.90 -27.88 -5.50
CA PRO A 128 0.97 -27.36 -6.49
C PRO A 128 1.48 -26.13 -7.24
N LEU A 129 2.21 -25.23 -6.56
CA LEU A 129 2.81 -24.05 -7.18
C LEU A 129 3.91 -24.43 -8.18
N ARG A 130 4.72 -25.43 -7.88
CA ARG A 130 5.74 -25.95 -8.79
C ARG A 130 5.09 -26.60 -10.03
N GLY A 131 4.07 -27.42 -9.82
CA GLY A 131 3.31 -27.99 -10.95
C GLY A 131 2.60 -26.93 -11.80
N TRP A 132 2.15 -25.83 -11.20
CA TRP A 132 1.65 -24.67 -11.95
C TRP A 132 2.74 -24.00 -12.79
N ALA A 133 3.93 -23.79 -12.21
CA ALA A 133 5.06 -23.18 -12.92
C ALA A 133 5.45 -23.97 -14.18
N GLU A 134 5.42 -25.30 -14.12
CA GLU A 134 5.71 -26.18 -15.25
C GLU A 134 4.70 -26.04 -16.40
N ARG A 135 3.45 -25.66 -16.09
CA ARG A 135 2.39 -25.45 -17.09
C ARG A 135 2.37 -24.06 -17.71
N LEU A 136 3.25 -23.15 -17.28
CA LEU A 136 3.34 -21.83 -17.89
C LEU A 136 3.89 -21.91 -19.33
N PRO A 137 3.45 -21.01 -20.23
CA PRO A 137 3.95 -20.95 -21.59
C PRO A 137 5.26 -20.16 -21.69
N GLY A 138 6.13 -20.56 -22.63
CA GLY A 138 7.32 -19.79 -23.02
C GLY A 138 8.30 -19.53 -21.87
N GLN A 139 8.88 -18.32 -21.86
CA GLN A 139 9.91 -17.91 -20.90
C GLN A 139 9.43 -17.95 -19.45
N ALA A 140 8.13 -17.74 -19.20
CA ALA A 140 7.55 -17.76 -17.87
C ALA A 140 7.73 -19.12 -17.15
N ARG A 141 7.85 -20.23 -17.91
CA ARG A 141 8.15 -21.55 -17.34
C ARG A 141 9.53 -21.61 -16.70
N GLY A 142 10.53 -20.95 -17.28
CA GLY A 142 11.90 -20.88 -16.75
C GLY A 142 12.06 -19.85 -15.63
N ASP A 143 11.34 -18.73 -15.74
CA ASP A 143 11.43 -17.64 -14.77
C ASP A 143 10.68 -17.96 -13.46
N ALA A 144 9.57 -18.70 -13.53
CA ALA A 144 8.74 -18.97 -12.36
C ALA A 144 9.49 -19.69 -11.23
N PRO A 145 10.30 -20.75 -11.47
CA PRO A 145 11.14 -21.34 -10.42
C PRO A 145 12.12 -20.35 -9.78
N ALA A 146 12.71 -19.44 -10.55
CA ALA A 146 13.61 -18.41 -10.04
C ALA A 146 12.86 -17.41 -9.16
N LEU A 147 11.70 -16.94 -9.60
CA LEU A 147 10.82 -16.06 -8.80
C LEU A 147 10.35 -16.75 -7.52
N MET A 148 10.01 -18.03 -7.58
CA MET A 148 9.64 -18.84 -6.41
C MET A 148 10.81 -18.98 -5.43
N ALA A 149 12.04 -19.20 -5.91
CA ALA A 149 13.23 -19.28 -5.06
C ALA A 149 13.53 -17.93 -4.40
N LEU A 150 13.42 -16.82 -5.13
CA LEU A 150 13.64 -15.47 -4.59
C LEU A 150 12.57 -15.09 -3.56
N ALA A 151 11.30 -15.36 -3.84
CA ALA A 151 10.21 -15.02 -2.93
C ALA A 151 10.15 -15.96 -1.71
N PHE A 152 10.05 -17.28 -1.92
CA PHE A 152 9.86 -18.25 -0.82
C PHE A 152 11.18 -18.70 -0.19
N GLY A 153 12.26 -18.80 -0.96
CA GLY A 153 13.56 -19.23 -0.46
C GLY A 153 14.33 -18.12 0.25
N CYS A 154 14.26 -16.89 -0.28
CA CYS A 154 14.96 -15.73 0.29
C CYS A 154 14.03 -14.75 1.03
N GLY A 155 12.71 -14.94 0.98
CA GLY A 155 11.74 -14.07 1.66
C GLY A 155 11.56 -12.70 1.01
N LEU A 156 11.98 -12.53 -0.25
CA LEU A 156 11.93 -11.23 -0.91
C LEU A 156 10.48 -10.82 -1.22
N THR A 157 10.16 -9.56 -0.94
CA THR A 157 8.91 -8.93 -1.36
C THR A 157 8.89 -8.72 -2.88
N SER A 158 7.71 -8.54 -3.47
CA SER A 158 7.59 -8.31 -4.93
C SER A 158 8.42 -7.11 -5.41
N GLY A 159 8.56 -6.06 -4.59
CA GLY A 159 9.39 -4.90 -4.90
C GLY A 159 10.88 -5.22 -4.90
N GLU A 160 11.34 -6.03 -3.95
CA GLU A 160 12.73 -6.48 -3.88
C GLU A 160 13.06 -7.43 -5.02
N VAL A 161 12.19 -8.41 -5.32
CA VAL A 161 12.35 -9.30 -6.49
C VAL A 161 12.48 -8.50 -7.78
N ALA A 162 11.64 -7.46 -7.98
CA ALA A 162 11.71 -6.59 -9.15
C ALA A 162 13.00 -5.74 -9.21
N ALA A 163 13.63 -5.50 -8.07
CA ALA A 163 14.90 -4.77 -7.96
C ALA A 163 16.13 -5.68 -8.04
N VAL A 164 15.99 -7.01 -7.95
CA VAL A 164 17.10 -7.94 -8.11
C VAL A 164 17.72 -7.79 -9.51
N ARG A 165 19.04 -7.74 -9.55
CA ARG A 165 19.84 -7.71 -10.78
C ARG A 165 20.85 -8.84 -10.74
N THR A 166 21.42 -9.17 -11.89
CA THR A 166 22.45 -10.22 -12.01
C THR A 166 23.64 -9.99 -11.07
N GLY A 167 24.03 -8.74 -10.83
CA GLY A 167 25.08 -8.38 -9.87
C GLY A 167 24.77 -8.69 -8.40
N HIS A 168 23.52 -8.96 -8.04
CA HIS A 168 23.13 -9.39 -6.69
C HIS A 168 23.23 -10.92 -6.52
N LEU A 169 23.51 -11.66 -7.60
CA LEU A 169 23.59 -13.11 -7.59
C LEU A 169 25.04 -13.55 -7.64
N ARG A 170 25.46 -14.31 -6.63
CA ARG A 170 26.73 -15.02 -6.65
C ARG A 170 26.46 -16.50 -6.82
N ARG A 171 26.99 -17.08 -7.90
CA ARG A 171 27.03 -18.54 -8.05
C ARG A 171 28.02 -19.07 -7.02
N LEU A 172 27.51 -19.86 -6.09
CA LEU A 172 28.35 -20.68 -5.22
C LEU A 172 28.51 -22.02 -5.94
N ASP A 173 29.70 -22.29 -6.44
CA ASP A 173 30.01 -23.62 -6.96
C ASP A 173 30.08 -24.55 -5.75
N CYS A 174 29.04 -25.37 -5.58
CA CYS A 174 29.04 -26.40 -4.57
C CYS A 174 29.91 -27.57 -5.07
N ALA A 175 31.22 -27.39 -4.95
CA ALA A 175 32.19 -28.48 -4.95
C ALA A 175 32.94 -28.44 -3.61
N ARG A 176 32.50 -29.32 -2.69
CA ARG A 176 33.14 -29.76 -1.43
C ARG A 176 33.20 -28.79 -0.25
N SER A 177 33.05 -29.45 0.91
CA SER A 177 33.22 -29.07 2.31
C SER A 177 32.24 -28.03 2.88
N TRP A 178 31.17 -28.57 3.46
CA TRP A 178 30.64 -28.05 4.71
C TRP A 178 31.77 -28.12 5.76
N PRO A 179 32.24 -27.00 6.35
CA PRO A 179 33.19 -27.09 7.44
C PRO A 179 32.48 -27.70 8.66
N ALA A 180 32.92 -28.89 9.05
CA ALA A 180 32.56 -29.54 10.30
C ALA A 180 33.22 -28.83 11.49
N SER A 181 32.79 -27.60 11.80
CA SER A 181 33.31 -26.85 12.96
C SER A 181 32.23 -26.30 13.90
N LEU A 182 31.06 -26.94 13.97
CA LEU A 182 30.07 -26.66 15.03
C LEU A 182 29.69 -27.91 15.82
N ALA A 183 30.69 -28.76 16.11
CA ALA A 183 30.59 -29.80 17.12
C ALA A 183 31.74 -29.62 18.12
N GLN A 184 31.69 -28.55 18.92
CA GLN A 184 32.30 -28.44 20.26
C GLN A 184 32.04 -27.05 20.85
N THR A 185 30.90 -26.88 21.53
CA THR A 185 30.81 -26.15 22.81
C THR A 185 29.50 -26.55 23.48
N GLY A 186 29.60 -27.27 24.60
CA GLY A 186 28.47 -27.76 25.40
C GLY A 186 28.64 -29.22 25.77
#